data_AF-A0A9W5PD05-F1
#
_entry.id   AF-A0A9W5PD05-F1
#
_cell.length_a   1.000
_cell.length_b   1.000
_cell.length_c   1.000
_cell.angle_alpha   90.00
_cell.angle_beta   90.00
_cell.angle_gamma   90.00
#
_symmetry.space_group_name_H-M   'P 1'
#
loop_
_entity.id
_entity.type
_entity.pdbx_description
1 polymer ?
#
loop_
_entity_poly.entity_id
_entity_poly.type
_entity_poly.pdbx_seq_one_letter_code
_entity_poly.pdbx_strand_id
1 'polypeptide(L)'
;MKVCQKSIVRFLVSLIIGTFVISVPFMANAQPDRELRAVWIASVLNIDWPSKKGLSVEEQKQEYIKLLDDVQKMGMNAVIVQIKPTADAFYPSAYGPWSEYLTGVQGKDPGYDPLAFMIEETHKRNLEFHAWFNPYRITMNHTDLNKLSEDHPARKHPDWVAAYGKQLYYHPGIPEARDFIVKGIEEVVKRYDIDAVHMDDYFYPYKIAGQEFPDQAQYEQYGKDDFSNVDDWRRDNVNQLVKQINQTIKAAKPYVKFGISPFGVWRNAADDPTGSNTKAGVRNYDDLYADTRHWIQEGDIDYIAPQIYWSIGFNAAAYDVLADWWSKEVKNRPVHLYIGQAAYKINNNFDPPWSDPEEYVRQITLNRQLDLVKGSMHFSLKDLNKNPLGIKDRLITELYSQPALVPQMPWLDSTAPKMPKLTKVTENKNGNLLHMKDHPSNQKTKETAYYAIYRAEGEKNKTLLATSRKTNEQQTFLDDTADPNTKYTYYVTSADRLHNESKASKRKTK
;
A
#
# COMPACT_ATOMS: atom_id res chain seq x y z
N MET A 1 -76.66 -26.12 34.36
CA MET A 1 -75.93 -27.41 34.35
C MET A 1 -74.47 -27.11 34.64
N LYS A 2 -74.02 -27.31 35.89
CA LYS A 2 -73.05 -28.36 36.28
C LYS A 2 -71.75 -28.23 35.46
N VAL A 3 -70.57 -27.87 35.98
CA VAL A 3 -69.85 -28.26 37.22
C VAL A 3 -68.75 -27.18 37.43
N CYS A 4 -68.56 -26.53 38.60
CA CYS A 4 -67.58 -26.87 39.66
C CYS A 4 -66.24 -27.43 39.11
N GLN A 5 -65.02 -27.13 39.56
CA GLN A 5 -64.50 -26.47 40.74
C GLN A 5 -62.96 -26.46 40.59
N LYS A 6 -62.31 -25.45 41.19
CA LYS A 6 -60.97 -25.44 41.82
C LYS A 6 -59.90 -24.51 41.22
N SER A 7 -59.69 -23.47 42.03
CA SER A 7 -58.62 -22.49 42.06
C SER A 7 -57.22 -23.10 42.16
N ILE A 8 -56.24 -22.49 41.51
CA ILE A 8 -54.84 -22.48 41.96
C ILE A 8 -54.24 -21.07 41.77
N VAL A 9 -53.82 -20.54 42.91
CA VAL A 9 -52.91 -19.42 43.22
C VAL A 9 -52.11 -18.86 42.03
N ARG A 10 -52.27 -17.56 41.74
CA ARG A 10 -51.38 -16.79 40.87
C ARG A 10 -50.14 -16.33 41.66
N PHE A 11 -48.99 -16.90 41.35
CA PHE A 11 -47.68 -16.32 41.71
C PHE A 11 -47.39 -15.15 40.76
N LEU A 12 -47.19 -13.96 41.33
CA LEU A 12 -46.63 -12.80 40.64
C LEU A 12 -45.13 -13.03 40.46
N VAL A 13 -44.68 -13.26 39.23
CA VAL A 13 -43.27 -13.18 38.84
C VAL A 13 -43.09 -11.88 38.07
N SER A 14 -42.57 -10.85 38.74
CA SER A 14 -42.05 -9.65 38.08
C SER A 14 -40.79 -10.03 37.31
N LEU A 15 -40.89 -10.07 35.98
CA LEU A 15 -39.76 -10.28 35.09
C LEU A 15 -38.98 -8.96 34.97
N ILE A 16 -37.92 -8.82 35.75
CA ILE A 16 -36.92 -7.76 35.55
C ILE A 16 -36.13 -8.16 34.30
N ILE A 17 -36.45 -7.53 33.16
CA ILE A 17 -35.62 -7.60 31.95
C ILE A 17 -34.42 -6.70 32.22
N GLY A 18 -33.37 -7.28 32.82
CA GLY A 18 -32.07 -6.65 32.91
C GLY A 18 -31.45 -6.58 31.52
N THR A 19 -31.38 -5.38 30.94
CA THR A 19 -30.54 -5.09 29.78
C THR A 19 -29.09 -5.34 30.19
N PHE A 20 -28.58 -6.53 29.87
CA PHE A 20 -27.16 -6.82 29.94
C PHE A 20 -26.49 -6.05 28.80
N VAL A 21 -26.08 -4.80 29.08
CA VAL A 21 -25.11 -4.11 28.25
C VAL A 21 -23.81 -4.89 28.43
N ILE A 22 -23.47 -5.74 27.46
CA ILE A 22 -22.13 -6.30 27.35
C ILE A 22 -21.24 -5.12 26.96
N SER A 23 -20.74 -4.41 27.96
CA SER A 23 -19.58 -3.54 27.80
C SER A 23 -18.41 -4.45 27.46
N VAL A 24 -18.15 -4.63 26.17
CA VAL A 24 -16.88 -5.19 25.70
C VAL A 24 -15.81 -4.23 26.22
N PRO A 25 -14.94 -4.63 27.16
CA PRO A 25 -13.86 -3.76 27.59
C PRO A 25 -13.06 -3.40 26.33
N PHE A 26 -12.86 -2.10 26.12
CA PHE A 26 -11.91 -1.55 25.16
C PHE A 26 -10.54 -2.10 25.59
N MET A 27 -10.19 -3.31 25.15
CA MET A 27 -8.81 -3.75 25.22
C MET A 27 -8.07 -2.73 24.38
N ALA A 28 -7.19 -1.96 25.02
CA ALA A 28 -6.16 -1.24 24.31
C ALA A 28 -5.42 -2.29 23.47
N ASN A 29 -5.79 -2.41 22.19
CA ASN A 29 -5.19 -3.39 21.30
C ASN A 29 -3.72 -3.02 21.22
N ALA A 30 -2.86 -3.87 21.80
CA ALA A 30 -1.43 -3.68 21.75
C ALA A 30 -1.05 -3.52 20.27
N GLN A 31 -0.48 -2.38 19.91
CA GLN A 31 -0.09 -2.12 18.53
C GLN A 31 1.01 -3.12 18.13
N PRO A 32 0.92 -3.71 16.93
CA PRO A 32 1.90 -4.68 16.48
C PRO A 32 3.28 -4.03 16.28
N ASP A 33 4.34 -4.71 16.72
CA ASP A 33 5.73 -4.28 16.48
C ASP A 33 6.08 -4.22 14.98
N ARG A 34 5.31 -4.92 14.14
CA ARG A 34 5.45 -4.96 12.68
C ARG A 34 4.12 -4.81 11.97
N GLU A 35 3.99 -3.74 11.18
CA GLU A 35 2.78 -3.41 10.43
C GLU A 35 3.12 -2.43 9.32
N LEU A 36 2.69 -2.71 8.08
CA LEU A 36 2.77 -1.71 7.02
C LEU A 36 1.67 -0.66 7.25
N ARG A 37 2.08 0.61 7.30
CA ARG A 37 1.19 1.75 7.46
C ARG A 37 1.50 2.72 6.33
N ALA A 38 0.78 2.57 5.23
CA ALA A 38 1.07 3.29 3.99
C ALA A 38 -0.09 4.17 3.54
N VAL A 39 0.20 5.15 2.70
CA VAL A 39 -0.82 6.03 2.11
C VAL A 39 -0.51 6.31 0.64
N TRP A 40 -1.55 6.35 -0.18
CA TRP A 40 -1.42 6.76 -1.58
C TRP A 40 -1.35 8.28 -1.72
N ILE A 41 -0.43 8.72 -2.58
CA ILE A 41 -0.28 10.09 -3.08
C ILE A 41 -0.47 10.03 -4.60
N ALA A 42 -1.71 10.26 -5.03
CA ALA A 42 -2.13 10.24 -6.42
C ALA A 42 -1.80 11.56 -7.13
N SER A 43 -1.26 11.45 -8.34
CA SER A 43 -0.85 12.60 -9.16
C SER A 43 -1.77 12.85 -10.34
N VAL A 44 -2.48 11.83 -10.81
CA VAL A 44 -3.54 11.96 -11.81
C VAL A 44 -4.59 12.97 -11.34
N LEU A 45 -4.98 13.88 -12.23
CA LEU A 45 -5.87 15.01 -11.94
C LEU A 45 -5.43 15.89 -10.75
N ASN A 46 -4.15 15.84 -10.35
CA ASN A 46 -3.64 16.57 -9.18
C ASN A 46 -4.46 16.25 -7.91
N ILE A 47 -4.84 14.98 -7.71
CA ILE A 47 -5.64 14.56 -6.55
C ILE A 47 -4.94 14.93 -5.25
N ASP A 48 -3.72 14.44 -5.03
CA ASP A 48 -2.93 14.69 -3.83
C ASP A 48 -1.76 15.64 -4.10
N TRP A 49 -0.96 15.36 -5.13
CA TRP A 49 0.26 16.13 -5.41
C TRP A 49 0.67 16.11 -6.90
N PRO A 50 1.17 17.23 -7.45
CA PRO A 50 1.13 18.58 -6.87
C PRO A 50 -0.31 19.08 -6.79
N SER A 51 -0.60 20.09 -5.95
CA SER A 51 -1.97 20.56 -5.70
C SER A 51 -2.68 21.12 -6.95
N LYS A 52 -1.90 21.55 -7.94
CA LYS A 52 -2.35 21.93 -9.28
C LYS A 52 -1.18 21.87 -10.27
N LYS A 53 -1.52 21.88 -11.56
CA LYS A 53 -0.54 21.98 -12.66
C LYS A 53 0.17 23.35 -12.65
N GLY A 54 1.43 23.38 -13.06
CA GLY A 54 2.16 24.63 -13.35
C GLY A 54 2.66 25.39 -12.13
N LEU A 55 2.69 24.75 -10.94
CA LEU A 55 3.40 25.28 -9.77
C LEU A 55 4.88 25.42 -10.05
N SER A 56 5.53 26.39 -9.40
CA SER A 56 6.99 26.50 -9.41
C SER A 56 7.64 25.27 -8.76
N VAL A 57 8.90 24.98 -9.13
CA VAL A 57 9.66 23.87 -8.54
C VAL A 57 9.70 23.97 -7.02
N GLU A 58 9.85 25.18 -6.47
CA GLU A 58 9.88 25.39 -5.02
C GLU A 58 8.53 25.07 -4.37
N GLU A 59 7.42 25.53 -4.94
CA GLU A 59 6.07 25.20 -4.42
C GLU A 59 5.82 23.69 -4.46
N GLN A 60 6.16 23.00 -5.55
CA GLN A 60 6.02 21.56 -5.66
C GLN A 60 6.81 20.83 -4.57
N LYS A 61 8.08 21.25 -4.35
CA LYS A 61 8.94 20.67 -3.32
C LYS A 61 8.39 20.90 -1.91
N GLN A 62 7.98 22.12 -1.60
CA GLN A 62 7.42 22.46 -0.27
C GLN A 62 6.11 21.72 0.00
N GLU A 63 5.24 21.58 -0.99
CA GLU A 63 4.02 20.78 -0.87
C GLU A 63 4.34 19.31 -0.54
N TYR A 64 5.28 18.71 -1.25
CA TYR A 64 5.64 17.30 -1.02
C TYR A 64 6.26 17.09 0.37
N ILE A 65 7.17 17.98 0.79
CA ILE A 65 7.77 17.96 2.13
C ILE A 65 6.68 18.03 3.20
N LYS A 66 5.71 18.93 3.07
CA LYS A 66 4.58 19.05 4.00
C LYS A 66 3.74 17.77 4.04
N LEU A 67 3.47 17.16 2.88
CA LEU A 67 2.74 15.89 2.82
C LEU A 67 3.49 14.80 3.59
N LEU A 68 4.81 14.69 3.42
CA LEU A 68 5.60 13.71 4.16
C LEU A 68 5.65 13.98 5.68
N ASP A 69 5.72 15.25 6.09
CA ASP A 69 5.64 15.62 7.51
C ASP A 69 4.29 15.20 8.11
N ASP A 70 3.19 15.37 7.36
CA ASP A 70 1.86 14.91 7.75
C ASP A 70 1.80 13.37 7.87
N VAL A 71 2.41 12.64 6.93
CA VAL A 71 2.51 11.17 6.95
C VAL A 71 3.30 10.67 8.16
N GLN A 72 4.47 11.26 8.42
CA GLN A 72 5.31 10.88 9.57
C GLN A 72 4.58 11.13 10.90
N LYS A 73 3.88 12.26 11.03
CA LYS A 73 3.08 12.57 12.23
C LYS A 73 1.99 11.53 12.48
N MET A 74 1.34 11.04 11.43
CA MET A 74 0.32 9.97 11.51
C MET A 74 0.89 8.59 11.88
N GLY A 75 2.18 8.45 12.15
CA GLY A 75 2.79 7.18 12.55
C GLY A 75 2.91 6.15 11.41
N MET A 76 2.86 6.63 10.17
CA MET A 76 3.02 5.82 8.96
C MET A 76 4.49 5.55 8.64
N ASN A 77 4.76 4.48 7.88
CA ASN A 77 6.11 4.05 7.53
C ASN A 77 6.37 3.91 6.01
N ALA A 78 5.38 4.18 5.17
CA ALA A 78 5.56 4.16 3.71
C ALA A 78 4.63 5.16 2.98
N VAL A 79 5.06 5.61 1.81
CA VAL A 79 4.22 6.36 0.86
C VAL A 79 4.20 5.65 -0.50
N ILE A 80 3.05 5.66 -1.15
CA ILE A 80 2.82 5.07 -2.46
C ILE A 80 2.53 6.21 -3.44
N VAL A 81 3.51 6.57 -4.26
CA VAL A 81 3.48 7.83 -5.03
C VAL A 81 3.30 7.53 -6.51
N GLN A 82 2.26 8.11 -7.12
CA GLN A 82 1.96 7.90 -8.53
C GLN A 82 2.95 8.64 -9.43
N ILE A 83 3.89 7.91 -10.01
CA ILE A 83 4.94 8.49 -10.85
C ILE A 83 4.67 8.32 -12.35
N LYS A 84 3.71 7.46 -12.70
CA LYS A 84 3.29 7.16 -14.08
C LYS A 84 1.74 7.10 -14.19
N PRO A 85 1.01 8.22 -14.12
CA PRO A 85 -0.45 8.22 -14.12
C PRO A 85 -1.09 7.90 -15.49
N THR A 86 -0.53 8.41 -16.60
CA THR A 86 -1.14 8.36 -17.95
C THR A 86 -0.08 8.24 -19.04
N ALA A 87 0.64 7.10 -19.08
CA ALA A 87 1.73 6.80 -20.02
C ALA A 87 2.86 7.86 -20.11
N ASP A 88 2.91 8.77 -19.14
CA ASP A 88 3.86 9.87 -18.99
C ASP A 88 4.82 9.59 -17.83
N ALA A 89 5.60 10.56 -17.35
CA ALA A 89 6.58 10.35 -16.27
C ALA A 89 6.75 11.58 -15.39
N PHE A 90 6.90 11.34 -14.08
CA PHE A 90 7.34 12.33 -13.08
C PHE A 90 8.87 12.31 -12.90
N TYR A 91 9.59 11.91 -13.95
CA TYR A 91 11.04 11.74 -13.98
C TYR A 91 11.53 11.79 -15.44
N PRO A 92 12.81 12.13 -15.69
CA PRO A 92 13.36 12.09 -17.03
C PRO A 92 13.43 10.63 -17.52
N SER A 93 12.60 10.29 -18.51
CA SER A 93 12.39 8.91 -18.97
C SER A 93 12.64 8.75 -20.46
N ALA A 94 13.18 7.60 -20.85
CA ALA A 94 13.19 7.15 -22.25
C ALA A 94 11.88 6.48 -22.68
N TYR A 95 10.97 6.20 -21.74
CA TYR A 95 9.76 5.39 -21.91
C TYR A 95 8.46 6.17 -21.64
N GLY A 96 8.52 7.50 -21.76
CA GLY A 96 7.35 8.34 -21.68
C GLY A 96 7.73 9.82 -21.61
N PRO A 97 6.86 10.71 -22.10
CA PRO A 97 7.07 12.14 -21.97
C PRO A 97 6.88 12.60 -20.52
N TRP A 98 7.34 13.82 -20.21
CA TRP A 98 7.01 14.48 -18.94
C TRP A 98 5.50 14.58 -18.73
N SER A 99 5.07 14.34 -17.50
CA SER A 99 3.67 14.42 -17.11
C SER A 99 3.11 15.84 -17.21
N GLU A 100 1.92 15.95 -17.79
CA GLU A 100 1.18 17.23 -17.83
C GLU A 100 0.78 17.71 -16.43
N TYR A 101 0.69 16.82 -15.44
CA TYR A 101 0.27 17.17 -14.08
C TYR A 101 1.30 18.02 -13.33
N LEU A 102 2.55 18.08 -13.83
CA LEU A 102 3.60 18.95 -13.32
C LEU A 102 3.49 20.37 -13.88
N THR A 103 3.35 20.51 -15.20
CA THR A 103 3.56 21.80 -15.90
C THR A 103 2.33 22.36 -16.59
N GLY A 104 1.28 21.56 -16.77
CA GLY A 104 0.12 21.89 -17.61
C GLY A 104 0.22 21.38 -19.05
N VAL A 105 1.41 20.92 -19.49
CA VAL A 105 1.66 20.51 -20.87
C VAL A 105 2.46 19.20 -20.87
N GLN A 106 1.92 18.15 -21.50
CA GLN A 106 2.62 16.87 -21.63
C GLN A 106 3.90 17.03 -22.45
N GLY A 107 4.99 16.38 -22.02
CA GLY A 107 6.31 16.47 -22.66
C GLY A 107 7.13 17.70 -22.25
N LYS A 108 6.56 18.68 -21.54
CA LYS A 108 7.30 19.84 -21.07
C LYS A 108 8.09 19.52 -19.80
N ASP A 109 9.40 19.71 -19.89
CA ASP A 109 10.35 19.57 -18.78
C ASP A 109 10.00 20.54 -17.61
N PRO A 110 9.81 20.04 -16.37
CA PRO A 110 9.51 20.87 -15.21
C PRO A 110 10.74 21.63 -14.65
N GLY A 111 11.94 21.37 -15.16
CA GLY A 111 13.20 22.02 -14.74
C GLY A 111 13.94 21.31 -13.60
N TYR A 112 13.53 20.10 -13.21
CA TYR A 112 14.19 19.26 -12.20
C TYR A 112 13.77 17.79 -12.38
N ASP A 113 14.38 16.86 -11.62
CA ASP A 113 13.93 15.47 -11.49
C ASP A 113 13.05 15.32 -10.23
N PRO A 114 11.71 15.27 -10.37
CA PRO A 114 10.81 15.13 -9.23
C PRO A 114 10.98 13.81 -8.49
N LEU A 115 11.18 12.70 -9.20
CA LEU A 115 11.30 11.38 -8.58
C LEU A 115 12.54 11.28 -7.69
N ALA A 116 13.69 11.77 -8.16
CA ALA A 116 14.91 11.82 -7.35
C ALA A 116 14.68 12.60 -6.05
N PHE A 117 14.09 13.79 -6.15
CA PHE A 117 13.76 14.62 -4.99
C PHE A 117 12.76 13.93 -4.04
N MET A 118 11.69 13.34 -4.59
CA MET A 118 10.65 12.69 -3.79
C MET A 118 11.22 11.51 -3.00
N ILE A 119 12.08 10.68 -3.60
CA ILE A 119 12.72 9.55 -2.91
C ILE A 119 13.62 10.06 -1.79
N GLU A 120 14.47 11.05 -2.07
CA GLU A 120 15.40 11.60 -1.08
C GLU A 120 14.66 12.16 0.15
N GLU A 121 13.62 12.98 -0.06
CA GLU A 121 12.85 13.57 1.04
C GLU A 121 12.03 12.53 1.83
N THR A 122 11.57 11.48 1.15
CA THR A 122 10.86 10.35 1.78
C THR A 122 11.80 9.58 2.70
N HIS A 123 13.01 9.28 2.22
CA HIS A 123 14.02 8.55 2.99
C HIS A 123 14.56 9.36 4.17
N LYS A 124 14.73 10.68 4.03
CA LYS A 124 15.09 11.59 5.15
C LYS A 124 14.14 11.48 6.34
N ARG A 125 12.86 11.15 6.08
CA ARG A 125 11.82 10.96 7.11
C ARG A 125 11.63 9.50 7.53
N ASN A 126 12.56 8.63 7.15
CA ASN A 126 12.53 7.20 7.48
C ASN A 126 11.27 6.48 6.94
N LEU A 127 10.75 6.94 5.80
CA LEU A 127 9.65 6.29 5.10
C LEU A 127 10.18 5.41 3.95
N GLU A 128 9.45 4.35 3.60
CA GLU A 128 9.62 3.66 2.32
C GLU A 128 8.93 4.43 1.19
N PHE A 129 9.56 4.45 0.00
CA PHE A 129 9.00 4.99 -1.23
C PHE A 129 8.58 3.85 -2.16
N HIS A 130 7.28 3.72 -2.39
CA HIS A 130 6.71 2.76 -3.33
C HIS A 130 6.32 3.51 -4.61
N ALA A 131 7.02 3.23 -5.71
CA ALA A 131 6.79 3.86 -7.00
C ALA A 131 5.55 3.26 -7.68
N TRP A 132 4.48 4.04 -7.82
CA TRP A 132 3.22 3.60 -8.39
C TRP A 132 3.09 3.93 -9.88
N PHE A 133 2.82 2.89 -10.66
CA PHE A 133 2.60 2.92 -12.10
C PHE A 133 1.16 2.55 -12.45
N ASN A 134 0.55 3.29 -13.37
CA ASN A 134 -0.55 2.76 -14.18
C ASN A 134 0.06 2.16 -15.47
N PRO A 135 -0.12 0.85 -15.72
CA PRO A 135 0.57 0.17 -16.82
C PRO A 135 0.04 0.56 -18.20
N TYR A 136 -1.28 0.62 -18.36
CA TYR A 136 -1.91 0.60 -19.69
C TYR A 136 -2.52 1.94 -20.09
N ARG A 137 -2.92 2.81 -19.15
CA ARG A 137 -3.65 4.03 -19.49
C ARG A 137 -2.76 5.02 -20.24
N ILE A 138 -3.22 5.48 -21.40
CA ILE A 138 -2.58 6.55 -22.19
C ILE A 138 -3.31 7.87 -22.02
N THR A 139 -4.66 7.88 -22.05
CA THR A 139 -5.46 9.11 -21.91
C THR A 139 -6.60 8.98 -20.91
N MET A 140 -7.08 10.13 -20.40
CA MET A 140 -8.20 10.19 -19.46
C MET A 140 -9.56 10.42 -20.14
N ASN A 141 -9.61 11.16 -21.25
CA ASN A 141 -10.89 11.66 -21.78
C ASN A 141 -10.91 11.99 -23.29
N HIS A 142 -9.91 11.55 -24.07
CA HIS A 142 -9.95 11.61 -25.53
C HIS A 142 -9.27 10.41 -26.18
N THR A 143 -9.61 10.14 -27.44
CA THR A 143 -9.01 9.09 -28.28
C THR A 143 -8.11 9.64 -29.40
N ASP A 144 -7.87 10.95 -29.41
CA ASP A 144 -7.05 11.62 -30.41
C ASP A 144 -5.55 11.54 -30.06
N LEU A 145 -4.80 10.73 -30.81
CA LEU A 145 -3.35 10.56 -30.67
C LEU A 145 -2.57 11.86 -30.95
N ASN A 146 -3.09 12.75 -31.79
CA ASN A 146 -2.40 13.99 -32.15
C ASN A 146 -2.38 15.03 -31.02
N LYS A 147 -3.16 14.80 -29.95
CA LYS A 147 -3.13 15.61 -28.73
C LYS A 147 -2.03 15.19 -27.74
N LEU A 148 -1.42 14.04 -27.96
CA LEU A 148 -0.25 13.61 -27.18
C LEU A 148 1.00 14.36 -27.64
N SER A 149 2.00 14.46 -26.77
CA SER A 149 3.31 15.02 -27.13
C SER A 149 3.89 14.33 -28.38
N GLU A 150 4.61 15.06 -29.23
CA GLU A 150 5.08 14.53 -30.53
C GLU A 150 5.96 13.28 -30.41
N ASP A 151 6.70 13.18 -29.32
CA ASP A 151 7.59 12.09 -29.00
C ASP A 151 6.91 10.92 -28.25
N HIS A 152 5.62 11.03 -27.94
CA HIS A 152 4.88 10.06 -27.13
C HIS A 152 4.94 8.65 -27.78
N PRO A 153 5.25 7.58 -27.02
CA PRO A 153 5.39 6.23 -27.59
C PRO A 153 4.12 5.75 -28.32
N ALA A 154 2.93 5.99 -27.78
CA ALA A 154 1.66 5.73 -28.46
C ALA A 154 1.49 6.41 -29.84
N ARG A 155 2.16 7.54 -30.12
CA ARG A 155 2.17 8.16 -31.47
C ARG A 155 3.15 7.46 -32.42
N LYS A 156 4.25 6.95 -31.88
CA LYS A 156 5.28 6.21 -32.63
C LYS A 156 4.85 4.78 -32.93
N HIS A 157 4.04 4.20 -32.05
CA HIS A 157 3.52 2.84 -32.13
C HIS A 157 1.99 2.85 -32.00
N PRO A 158 1.26 3.41 -33.00
CA PRO A 158 -0.20 3.41 -32.98
C PRO A 158 -0.78 1.99 -33.03
N ASP A 159 -0.01 1.02 -33.53
CA ASP A 159 -0.31 -0.41 -33.52
C ASP A 159 -0.41 -1.01 -32.11
N TRP A 160 0.18 -0.36 -31.09
CA TRP A 160 0.09 -0.79 -29.70
C TRP A 160 -1.14 -0.26 -28.96
N VAL A 161 -1.98 0.56 -29.61
CA VAL A 161 -2.98 1.39 -28.95
C VAL A 161 -4.39 0.86 -29.20
N ALA A 162 -5.16 0.69 -28.11
CA ALA A 162 -6.58 0.42 -28.16
C ALA A 162 -7.39 1.66 -27.73
N ALA A 163 -8.35 2.06 -28.57
CA ALA A 163 -9.34 3.08 -28.20
C ALA A 163 -10.58 2.42 -27.60
N TYR A 164 -10.90 2.74 -26.36
CA TYR A 164 -12.06 2.19 -25.66
C TYR A 164 -12.80 3.28 -24.88
N GLY A 165 -14.11 3.40 -25.11
CA GLY A 165 -14.89 4.57 -24.67
C GLY A 165 -14.28 5.89 -25.16
N LYS A 166 -13.89 6.76 -24.21
CA LYS A 166 -13.23 8.05 -24.47
C LYS A 166 -11.74 8.02 -24.13
N GLN A 167 -11.11 6.85 -24.08
CA GLN A 167 -9.74 6.69 -23.59
C GLN A 167 -8.90 5.84 -24.54
N LEU A 168 -7.59 6.05 -24.47
CA LEU A 168 -6.57 5.23 -25.13
C LEU A 168 -5.84 4.40 -24.08
N TYR A 169 -5.50 3.16 -24.46
CA TYR A 169 -4.76 2.21 -23.64
C TYR A 169 -3.67 1.56 -24.48
N TYR A 170 -2.52 1.25 -23.87
CA TYR A 170 -1.63 0.23 -24.41
C TYR A 170 -2.35 -1.11 -24.37
N HIS A 171 -2.31 -1.83 -25.48
CA HIS A 171 -3.03 -3.06 -25.67
C HIS A 171 -2.34 -4.22 -24.91
N PRO A 172 -2.96 -4.82 -23.87
CA PRO A 172 -2.29 -5.84 -23.06
C PRO A 172 -1.91 -7.11 -23.86
N GLY A 173 -2.69 -7.43 -24.89
CA GLY A 173 -2.45 -8.55 -25.81
C GLY A 173 -1.32 -8.39 -26.83
N ILE A 174 -0.62 -7.25 -26.87
CA ILE A 174 0.50 -7.04 -27.80
C ILE A 174 1.82 -7.23 -27.03
N PRO A 175 2.64 -8.26 -27.36
CA PRO A 175 3.88 -8.55 -26.64
C PRO A 175 4.86 -7.37 -26.57
N GLU A 176 5.01 -6.62 -27.66
CA GLU A 176 5.91 -5.46 -27.74
C GLU A 176 5.45 -4.32 -26.83
N ALA A 177 4.13 -4.11 -26.69
CA ALA A 177 3.58 -3.13 -25.76
C ALA A 177 3.83 -3.54 -24.30
N ARG A 178 3.72 -4.84 -23.98
CA ARG A 178 4.06 -5.36 -22.64
C ARG A 178 5.54 -5.17 -22.32
N ASP A 179 6.43 -5.56 -23.23
CA ASP A 179 7.88 -5.39 -23.08
C ASP A 179 8.27 -3.92 -22.91
N PHE A 180 7.62 -3.00 -23.65
CA PHE A 180 7.81 -1.57 -23.47
C PHE A 180 7.44 -1.09 -22.06
N ILE A 181 6.32 -1.55 -21.50
CA ILE A 181 5.90 -1.23 -20.13
C ILE A 181 6.92 -1.76 -19.11
N VAL A 182 7.35 -3.01 -19.26
CA VAL A 182 8.34 -3.66 -18.38
C VAL A 182 9.65 -2.88 -18.38
N LYS A 183 10.15 -2.47 -19.56
CA LYS A 183 11.37 -1.66 -19.69
C LYS A 183 11.25 -0.28 -19.05
N GLY A 184 10.06 0.35 -19.11
CA GLY A 184 9.79 1.60 -18.39
C GLY A 184 9.87 1.46 -16.88
N ILE A 185 9.40 0.33 -16.33
CA ILE A 185 9.53 0.01 -14.90
C ILE A 185 11.00 -0.33 -14.56
N GLU A 186 11.67 -1.09 -15.41
CA GLU A 186 13.08 -1.44 -15.26
C GLU A 186 13.98 -0.20 -15.18
N GLU A 187 13.71 0.82 -16.02
CA GLU A 187 14.41 2.11 -15.99
C GLU A 187 14.38 2.71 -14.59
N VAL A 188 13.20 2.71 -13.94
CA VAL A 188 13.04 3.27 -12.60
C VAL A 188 13.77 2.42 -11.56
N VAL A 189 13.58 1.09 -11.61
CA VAL A 189 14.22 0.16 -10.66
C VAL A 189 15.73 0.30 -10.73
N LYS A 190 16.33 0.41 -11.91
CA LYS A 190 17.79 0.55 -12.07
C LYS A 190 18.30 1.91 -11.61
N ARG A 191 17.60 3.00 -11.94
CA ARG A 191 18.10 4.38 -11.77
C ARG A 191 17.81 5.00 -10.40
N TYR A 192 16.75 4.56 -9.72
CA TYR A 192 16.26 5.22 -8.50
C TYR A 192 16.27 4.28 -7.29
N ASP A 193 16.48 4.84 -6.09
CA ASP A 193 16.53 4.07 -4.83
C ASP A 193 15.13 3.82 -4.23
N ILE A 194 14.26 3.20 -5.02
CA ILE A 194 12.90 2.84 -4.59
C ILE A 194 12.91 1.65 -3.63
N ASP A 195 11.90 1.56 -2.76
CA ASP A 195 11.69 0.43 -1.84
C ASP A 195 10.75 -0.62 -2.45
N ALA A 196 9.80 -0.18 -3.28
CA ALA A 196 8.89 -1.05 -3.99
C ALA A 196 8.43 -0.46 -5.33
N VAL A 197 8.01 -1.35 -6.23
CA VAL A 197 7.12 -1.05 -7.36
C VAL A 197 5.68 -1.38 -6.93
N HIS A 198 4.74 -0.51 -7.29
CA HIS A 198 3.32 -0.65 -7.00
C HIS A 198 2.49 -0.48 -8.28
N MET A 199 1.46 -1.31 -8.43
CA MET A 199 0.40 -1.12 -9.44
C MET A 199 -0.96 -1.08 -8.75
N ASP A 200 -1.89 -0.29 -9.27
CA ASP A 200 -3.27 -0.20 -8.79
C ASP A 200 -4.20 -1.18 -9.54
N ASP A 201 -5.48 -0.85 -9.65
CA ASP A 201 -6.55 -1.75 -10.11
C ASP A 201 -6.83 -1.69 -11.63
N TYR A 202 -6.08 -0.89 -12.40
CA TYR A 202 -6.33 -0.73 -13.83
C TYR A 202 -5.54 -1.74 -14.67
N PHE A 203 -6.25 -2.75 -15.15
CA PHE A 203 -5.76 -3.73 -16.11
C PHE A 203 -6.42 -3.49 -17.47
N TYR A 204 -7.29 -4.39 -17.91
CA TYR A 204 -8.27 -4.01 -18.93
C TYR A 204 -9.27 -2.99 -18.35
N PRO A 205 -9.80 -2.08 -19.19
CA PRO A 205 -10.73 -1.07 -18.72
C PRO A 205 -12.07 -1.66 -18.27
N TYR A 206 -12.74 -0.96 -17.35
CA TYR A 206 -14.11 -1.26 -16.93
C TYR A 206 -15.03 -1.38 -18.14
N LYS A 207 -15.81 -2.47 -18.19
CA LYS A 207 -16.74 -2.74 -19.30
C LYS A 207 -17.75 -1.60 -19.48
N ILE A 208 -17.90 -1.15 -20.72
CA ILE A 208 -18.92 -0.22 -21.18
C ILE A 208 -20.04 -1.04 -21.82
N ALA A 209 -21.28 -0.85 -21.36
CA ALA A 209 -22.42 -1.58 -21.87
C ALA A 209 -22.55 -1.44 -23.40
N GLY A 210 -22.60 -2.57 -24.10
CA GLY A 210 -22.72 -2.63 -25.56
C GLY A 210 -21.42 -2.34 -26.32
N GLN A 211 -20.27 -2.27 -25.65
CA GLN A 211 -18.98 -2.02 -26.27
C GLN A 211 -17.94 -3.04 -25.82
N GLU A 212 -17.49 -3.87 -26.76
CA GLU A 212 -16.38 -4.81 -26.56
C GLU A 212 -15.03 -4.11 -26.65
N PHE A 213 -14.05 -4.61 -25.90
CA PHE A 213 -12.66 -4.14 -26.04
C PHE A 213 -12.13 -4.58 -27.42
N PRO A 214 -11.47 -3.69 -28.19
CA PRO A 214 -11.15 -3.96 -29.60
C PRO A 214 -9.87 -4.78 -29.75
N ASP A 215 -9.88 -6.05 -29.31
CA ASP A 215 -8.71 -6.94 -29.30
C ASP A 215 -8.87 -8.22 -30.12
N GLN A 216 -9.95 -8.36 -30.88
CA GLN A 216 -10.23 -9.58 -31.63
C GLN A 216 -9.11 -9.95 -32.63
N ALA A 217 -8.57 -8.96 -33.34
CA ALA A 217 -7.47 -9.21 -34.29
C ALA A 217 -6.20 -9.69 -33.57
N GLN A 218 -5.89 -9.11 -32.41
CA GLN A 218 -4.76 -9.51 -31.57
C GLN A 218 -4.98 -10.90 -30.97
N TYR A 219 -6.21 -11.25 -30.58
CA TYR A 219 -6.55 -12.60 -30.16
C TYR A 219 -6.35 -13.60 -31.29
N GLU A 220 -6.79 -13.31 -32.50
CA GLU A 220 -6.58 -14.17 -33.68
C GLU A 220 -5.11 -14.34 -34.05
N GLN A 221 -4.27 -13.34 -33.75
CA GLN A 221 -2.85 -13.36 -34.06
C GLN A 221 -2.03 -14.06 -32.97
N TYR A 222 -2.31 -13.78 -31.69
CA TYR A 222 -1.45 -14.15 -30.57
C TYR A 222 -2.06 -15.12 -29.58
N GLY A 223 -3.38 -15.36 -29.63
CA GLY A 223 -4.11 -16.09 -28.58
C GLY A 223 -4.83 -17.36 -29.05
N LYS A 224 -5.41 -17.35 -30.26
CA LYS A 224 -6.36 -18.38 -30.71
C LYS A 224 -5.81 -19.81 -30.73
N ASP A 225 -4.48 -19.96 -30.89
CA ASP A 225 -3.85 -21.27 -31.01
C ASP A 225 -3.63 -21.92 -29.63
N ASP A 226 -3.52 -21.10 -28.57
CA ASP A 226 -3.26 -21.54 -27.19
C ASP A 226 -4.49 -21.44 -26.28
N PHE A 227 -5.45 -20.56 -26.62
CA PHE A 227 -6.63 -20.29 -25.81
C PHE A 227 -7.92 -20.53 -26.61
N SER A 228 -8.86 -21.25 -26.00
CA SER A 228 -10.18 -21.47 -26.59
C SER A 228 -11.15 -20.30 -26.41
N ASN A 229 -10.84 -19.37 -25.51
CA ASN A 229 -11.65 -18.18 -25.27
C ASN A 229 -10.76 -16.95 -25.05
N VAL A 230 -11.28 -15.80 -25.49
CA VAL A 230 -10.57 -14.52 -25.42
C VAL A 230 -10.33 -14.06 -23.98
N ASP A 231 -11.21 -14.41 -23.04
CA ASP A 231 -11.11 -13.94 -21.65
C ASP A 231 -9.95 -14.61 -20.89
N ASP A 232 -9.66 -15.89 -21.16
CA ASP A 232 -8.49 -16.60 -20.63
C ASP A 232 -7.21 -16.02 -21.23
N TRP A 233 -7.21 -15.74 -22.54
CA TRP A 233 -6.09 -15.05 -23.18
C TRP A 233 -5.84 -13.65 -22.59
N ARG A 234 -6.90 -12.88 -22.33
CA ARG A 234 -6.81 -11.57 -21.67
C ARG A 234 -6.21 -11.69 -20.27
N ARG A 235 -6.65 -12.69 -19.47
CA ARG A 235 -6.06 -12.97 -18.15
C ARG A 235 -4.59 -13.34 -18.25
N ASP A 236 -4.24 -14.22 -19.19
CA ASP A 236 -2.85 -14.64 -19.40
C ASP A 236 -1.94 -13.47 -19.83
N ASN A 237 -2.42 -12.56 -20.68
CA ASN A 237 -1.66 -11.36 -21.04
C ASN A 237 -1.31 -10.49 -19.81
N VAL A 238 -2.25 -10.35 -18.87
CA VAL A 238 -2.01 -9.65 -17.61
C VAL A 238 -1.04 -10.44 -16.72
N ASN A 239 -1.23 -11.75 -16.58
CA ASN A 239 -0.34 -12.63 -15.81
C ASN A 239 1.10 -12.56 -16.33
N GLN A 240 1.29 -12.60 -17.65
CA GLN A 240 2.60 -12.44 -18.29
C GLN A 240 3.24 -11.10 -17.93
N LEU A 241 2.49 -9.99 -17.98
CA LEU A 241 3.02 -8.69 -17.58
C LEU A 241 3.47 -8.70 -16.12
N VAL A 242 2.62 -9.16 -15.20
CA VAL A 242 2.90 -9.19 -13.75
C VAL A 242 4.16 -10.03 -13.48
N LYS A 243 4.23 -11.22 -14.06
CA LYS A 243 5.39 -12.11 -13.95
C LYS A 243 6.68 -11.48 -14.50
N GLN A 244 6.62 -10.87 -15.69
CA GLN A 244 7.78 -10.21 -16.30
C GLN A 244 8.27 -9.02 -15.47
N ILE A 245 7.35 -8.22 -14.91
CA ILE A 245 7.69 -7.12 -14.00
C ILE A 245 8.42 -7.67 -12.78
N ASN A 246 7.87 -8.71 -12.12
CA ASN A 246 8.51 -9.31 -10.95
C ASN A 246 9.94 -9.78 -11.27
N GLN A 247 10.09 -10.60 -12.31
CA GLN A 247 11.38 -11.15 -12.71
C GLN A 247 12.40 -10.05 -13.01
N THR A 248 11.97 -8.99 -13.69
CA THR A 248 12.80 -7.82 -14.04
C THR A 248 13.24 -7.06 -12.78
N ILE A 249 12.32 -6.84 -11.84
CA ILE A 249 12.62 -6.20 -10.55
C ILE A 249 13.65 -7.04 -9.79
N LYS A 250 13.40 -8.36 -9.64
CA LYS A 250 14.28 -9.25 -8.87
C LYS A 250 15.66 -9.40 -9.49
N ALA A 251 15.75 -9.42 -10.81
CA ALA A 251 17.03 -9.44 -11.52
C ALA A 251 17.85 -8.15 -11.30
N ALA A 252 17.19 -6.99 -11.22
CA ALA A 252 17.87 -5.71 -11.03
C ALA A 252 18.20 -5.42 -9.56
N LYS A 253 17.23 -5.58 -8.66
CA LYS A 253 17.33 -5.31 -7.23
C LYS A 253 16.42 -6.29 -6.45
N PRO A 254 16.94 -7.45 -5.99
CA PRO A 254 16.15 -8.50 -5.32
C PRO A 254 15.32 -8.04 -4.11
N TYR A 255 15.81 -7.00 -3.41
CA TYR A 255 15.14 -6.43 -2.24
C TYR A 255 13.99 -5.47 -2.57
N VAL A 256 13.86 -5.01 -3.82
CA VAL A 256 12.73 -4.15 -4.23
C VAL A 256 11.49 -5.01 -4.30
N LYS A 257 10.47 -4.61 -3.56
CA LYS A 257 9.20 -5.34 -3.47
C LYS A 257 8.36 -5.03 -4.71
N PHE A 258 7.56 -5.99 -5.15
CA PHE A 258 6.53 -5.78 -6.15
C PHE A 258 5.18 -6.12 -5.57
N GLY A 259 4.22 -5.22 -5.70
CA GLY A 259 2.87 -5.57 -5.32
C GLY A 259 1.80 -4.74 -5.99
N ILE A 260 0.57 -5.21 -5.82
CA ILE A 260 -0.57 -4.80 -6.61
C ILE A 260 -1.76 -4.54 -5.68
N SER A 261 -2.49 -3.46 -5.93
CA SER A 261 -3.73 -3.07 -5.25
C SER A 261 -4.93 -3.29 -6.17
N PRO A 262 -5.44 -4.53 -6.30
CA PRO A 262 -6.55 -4.83 -7.19
C PRO A 262 -7.89 -4.41 -6.56
N PHE A 263 -8.98 -4.52 -7.34
CA PHE A 263 -10.32 -4.35 -6.80
C PHE A 263 -10.58 -5.31 -5.62
N GLY A 264 -11.47 -4.95 -4.69
CA GLY A 264 -11.66 -5.74 -3.47
C GLY A 264 -12.30 -7.12 -3.67
N VAL A 265 -12.88 -7.40 -4.84
CA VAL A 265 -13.54 -8.69 -5.15
C VAL A 265 -12.84 -9.38 -6.33
N TRP A 266 -12.31 -10.58 -6.09
CA TRP A 266 -11.73 -11.42 -7.16
C TRP A 266 -12.81 -12.06 -8.05
N ARG A 267 -13.72 -12.82 -7.43
CA ARG A 267 -14.93 -13.42 -8.02
C ARG A 267 -16.01 -13.53 -6.93
N ASN A 268 -17.28 -13.46 -7.31
CA ASN A 268 -18.38 -13.76 -6.40
C ASN A 268 -18.57 -15.28 -6.25
N ALA A 269 -19.06 -15.72 -5.09
CA ALA A 269 -19.38 -17.13 -4.82
C ALA A 269 -20.39 -17.75 -5.81
N ALA A 270 -21.24 -16.91 -6.42
CA ALA A 270 -22.19 -17.34 -7.45
C ALA A 270 -21.51 -17.67 -8.80
N ASP A 271 -20.37 -17.02 -9.09
CA ASP A 271 -19.60 -17.22 -10.32
C ASP A 271 -18.52 -18.30 -10.14
N ASP A 272 -18.03 -18.51 -8.93
CA ASP A 272 -17.12 -19.59 -8.51
C ASP A 272 -17.34 -19.88 -7.02
N PRO A 273 -17.63 -21.14 -6.61
CA PRO A 273 -17.94 -21.48 -5.22
C PRO A 273 -16.79 -21.21 -4.23
N THR A 274 -15.57 -21.00 -4.72
CA THR A 274 -14.40 -20.63 -3.93
C THR A 274 -14.15 -19.11 -3.88
N GLY A 275 -14.97 -18.33 -4.58
CA GLY A 275 -15.00 -16.86 -4.52
C GLY A 275 -15.57 -16.34 -3.20
N SER A 276 -15.53 -15.03 -3.01
CA SER A 276 -16.04 -14.39 -1.80
C SER A 276 -17.56 -14.42 -1.76
N ASN A 277 -18.15 -14.51 -0.56
CA ASN A 277 -19.61 -14.44 -0.38
C ASN A 277 -20.13 -13.01 -0.58
N THR A 278 -20.07 -12.55 -1.82
CA THR A 278 -20.38 -11.19 -2.27
C THR A 278 -21.27 -11.23 -3.51
N LYS A 279 -21.80 -10.05 -3.87
CA LYS A 279 -22.62 -9.79 -5.06
C LYS A 279 -22.12 -8.52 -5.75
N ALA A 280 -20.80 -8.34 -5.82
CA ALA A 280 -20.21 -7.15 -6.38
C ALA A 280 -20.48 -7.09 -7.88
N GLY A 281 -20.76 -5.88 -8.40
CA GLY A 281 -21.04 -5.66 -9.82
C GLY A 281 -19.80 -5.68 -10.72
N VAL A 282 -18.62 -5.45 -10.15
CA VAL A 282 -17.32 -5.56 -10.82
C VAL A 282 -16.46 -6.56 -10.05
N ARG A 283 -15.72 -7.41 -10.76
CA ARG A 283 -14.80 -8.41 -10.18
C ARG A 283 -13.51 -8.44 -10.98
N ASN A 284 -12.37 -8.64 -10.30
CA ASN A 284 -11.07 -8.63 -10.96
C ASN A 284 -10.98 -9.65 -12.09
N TYR A 285 -11.36 -10.90 -11.82
CA TYR A 285 -11.21 -11.99 -12.78
C TYR A 285 -12.13 -11.84 -13.99
N ASP A 286 -13.38 -11.44 -13.75
CA ASP A 286 -14.47 -11.48 -14.73
C ASP A 286 -14.52 -10.24 -15.62
N ASP A 287 -14.17 -9.08 -15.08
CA ASP A 287 -14.40 -7.79 -15.73
C ASP A 287 -13.11 -7.07 -16.11
N LEU A 288 -12.05 -7.23 -15.31
CA LEU A 288 -10.76 -6.55 -15.50
C LEU A 288 -9.66 -7.50 -15.99
N TYR A 289 -9.97 -8.81 -16.09
CA TYR A 289 -9.05 -9.89 -16.44
C TYR A 289 -7.80 -9.94 -15.56
N ALA A 290 -7.97 -9.58 -14.30
CA ALA A 290 -6.95 -9.61 -13.27
C ALA A 290 -7.12 -10.87 -12.42
N ASP A 291 -6.37 -11.93 -12.72
CA ASP A 291 -6.40 -13.15 -11.93
C ASP A 291 -5.48 -13.06 -10.71
N THR A 292 -5.93 -12.32 -9.71
CA THR A 292 -5.20 -12.11 -8.45
C THR A 292 -4.86 -13.40 -7.72
N ARG A 293 -5.71 -14.44 -7.86
CA ARG A 293 -5.44 -15.75 -7.26
C ARG A 293 -4.24 -16.40 -7.93
N HIS A 294 -4.14 -16.34 -9.25
CA HIS A 294 -2.96 -16.83 -9.97
C HIS A 294 -1.68 -16.16 -9.47
N TRP A 295 -1.64 -14.83 -9.37
CA TRP A 295 -0.44 -14.10 -8.92
C TRP A 295 -0.01 -14.50 -7.50
N ILE A 296 -0.98 -14.70 -6.60
CA ILE A 296 -0.72 -15.18 -5.23
C ILE A 296 -0.16 -16.61 -5.24
N GLN A 297 -0.71 -17.49 -6.08
CA GLN A 297 -0.35 -18.90 -6.10
C GLN A 297 1.03 -19.14 -6.71
N GLU A 298 1.35 -18.44 -7.79
CA GLU A 298 2.63 -18.55 -8.50
C GLU A 298 3.75 -17.74 -7.84
N GLY A 299 3.42 -16.80 -6.94
CA GLY A 299 4.41 -15.95 -6.28
C GLY A 299 4.93 -14.83 -7.19
N ASP A 300 4.11 -14.37 -8.13
CA ASP A 300 4.47 -13.28 -9.06
C ASP A 300 4.41 -11.89 -8.39
N ILE A 301 3.93 -11.80 -7.15
CA ILE A 301 3.89 -10.57 -6.35
C ILE A 301 4.36 -10.85 -4.92
N ASP A 302 5.02 -9.87 -4.31
CA ASP A 302 5.46 -9.94 -2.91
C ASP A 302 4.39 -9.45 -1.94
N TYR A 303 3.48 -8.60 -2.42
CA TYR A 303 2.30 -8.22 -1.65
C TYR A 303 1.09 -7.96 -2.53
N ILE A 304 -0.08 -8.12 -1.93
CA ILE A 304 -1.36 -7.74 -2.48
C ILE A 304 -2.10 -6.82 -1.52
N ALA A 305 -2.79 -5.81 -2.06
CA ALA A 305 -3.51 -4.80 -1.30
C ALA A 305 -4.94 -4.60 -1.82
N PRO A 306 -5.85 -5.59 -1.71
CA PRO A 306 -7.22 -5.45 -2.20
C PRO A 306 -7.91 -4.19 -1.68
N GLN A 307 -8.56 -3.48 -2.60
CA GLN A 307 -9.31 -2.26 -2.34
C GLN A 307 -10.69 -2.58 -1.71
N ILE A 308 -10.72 -2.88 -0.42
CA ILE A 308 -11.96 -3.18 0.33
C ILE A 308 -12.63 -1.87 0.73
N TYR A 309 -13.23 -1.18 -0.24
CA TYR A 309 -13.77 0.16 -0.07
C TYR A 309 -15.25 0.19 0.34
N TRP A 310 -15.69 -0.78 1.12
CA TRP A 310 -17.07 -0.86 1.63
C TRP A 310 -17.07 -0.86 3.16
N SER A 311 -18.22 -0.60 3.76
CA SER A 311 -18.36 -0.70 5.21
C SER A 311 -18.45 -2.16 5.68
N ILE A 312 -18.22 -2.37 6.96
CA ILE A 312 -18.50 -3.62 7.65
C ILE A 312 -20.00 -3.93 7.51
N GLY A 313 -20.32 -5.16 7.11
CA GLY A 313 -21.71 -5.59 6.89
C GLY A 313 -22.39 -5.04 5.63
N PHE A 314 -21.68 -4.34 4.73
CA PHE A 314 -22.27 -3.86 3.47
C PHE A 314 -22.79 -5.01 2.60
N ASN A 315 -24.10 -5.02 2.32
CA ASN A 315 -24.79 -6.18 1.75
C ASN A 315 -24.19 -6.76 0.45
N ALA A 316 -23.65 -5.94 -0.45
CA ALA A 316 -23.11 -6.43 -1.71
C ALA A 316 -21.64 -6.90 -1.61
N ALA A 317 -20.86 -6.36 -0.68
CA ALA A 317 -19.42 -6.54 -0.61
C ALA A 317 -18.90 -6.17 0.80
N ALA A 318 -19.38 -6.89 1.82
CA ALA A 318 -19.10 -6.55 3.21
C ALA A 318 -17.61 -6.60 3.53
N TYR A 319 -17.10 -5.57 4.20
CA TYR A 319 -15.67 -5.43 4.50
C TYR A 319 -15.11 -6.66 5.22
N ASP A 320 -15.82 -7.12 6.27
CA ASP A 320 -15.43 -8.23 7.13
C ASP A 320 -15.39 -9.57 6.40
N VAL A 321 -16.34 -9.79 5.49
CA VAL A 321 -16.36 -10.98 4.62
C VAL A 321 -15.17 -10.97 3.66
N LEU A 322 -14.85 -9.81 3.07
CA LEU A 322 -13.74 -9.70 2.13
C LEU A 322 -12.38 -9.79 2.83
N ALA A 323 -12.20 -9.15 3.99
CA ALA A 323 -10.95 -9.20 4.74
C ALA A 323 -10.62 -10.65 5.17
N ASP A 324 -11.61 -11.40 5.65
CA ASP A 324 -11.46 -12.82 5.99
C ASP A 324 -11.17 -13.68 4.74
N TRP A 325 -11.86 -13.43 3.63
CA TRP A 325 -11.63 -14.17 2.38
C TRP A 325 -10.20 -13.96 1.85
N TRP A 326 -9.74 -12.71 1.77
CA TRP A 326 -8.37 -12.40 1.34
C TRP A 326 -7.31 -12.96 2.30
N SER A 327 -7.57 -12.95 3.61
CA SER A 327 -6.69 -13.59 4.60
C SER A 327 -6.51 -15.08 4.30
N LYS A 328 -7.57 -15.78 3.88
CA LYS A 328 -7.50 -17.19 3.48
C LYS A 328 -6.75 -17.39 2.16
N GLU A 329 -6.90 -16.50 1.18
CA GLU A 329 -6.20 -16.60 -0.11
C GLU A 329 -4.67 -16.59 0.04
N VAL A 330 -4.14 -15.76 0.93
CA VAL A 330 -2.68 -15.64 1.14
C VAL A 330 -2.10 -16.69 2.09
N LYS A 331 -2.93 -17.57 2.66
CA LYS A 331 -2.48 -18.55 3.64
C LYS A 331 -1.46 -19.51 3.03
N ASN A 332 -0.29 -19.61 3.67
CA ASN A 332 0.85 -20.43 3.22
C ASN A 332 1.39 -20.04 1.83
N ARG A 333 1.25 -18.76 1.44
CA ARG A 333 1.75 -18.23 0.17
C ARG A 333 2.88 -17.22 0.41
N PRO A 334 3.83 -17.07 -0.53
CA PRO A 334 4.94 -16.13 -0.42
C PRO A 334 4.49 -14.70 -0.76
N VAL A 335 3.45 -14.21 -0.08
CA VAL A 335 2.84 -12.91 -0.34
C VAL A 335 2.32 -12.32 0.96
N HIS A 336 2.50 -11.01 1.16
CA HIS A 336 1.81 -10.29 2.21
C HIS A 336 0.45 -9.79 1.77
N LEU A 337 -0.53 -9.87 2.66
CA LEU A 337 -1.79 -9.18 2.53
C LEU A 337 -1.75 -7.85 3.29
N TYR A 338 -2.03 -6.77 2.58
CA TYR A 338 -2.39 -5.47 3.14
C TYR A 338 -3.83 -5.15 2.74
N ILE A 339 -4.52 -4.24 3.44
CA ILE A 339 -5.88 -3.86 3.05
C ILE A 339 -5.90 -2.41 2.58
N GLY A 340 -6.44 -2.17 1.39
CA GLY A 340 -6.75 -0.83 0.90
C GLY A 340 -7.95 -0.24 1.66
N GLN A 341 -7.75 0.92 2.28
CA GLN A 341 -8.71 1.63 3.12
C GLN A 341 -9.25 2.89 2.42
N ALA A 342 -10.57 3.06 2.35
CA ALA A 342 -11.21 4.18 1.64
C ALA A 342 -11.37 5.44 2.52
N ALA A 343 -10.27 6.13 2.83
CA ALA A 343 -10.33 7.40 3.59
C ALA A 343 -11.24 8.44 2.92
N TYR A 344 -11.31 8.47 1.58
CA TYR A 344 -12.17 9.39 0.81
C TYR A 344 -13.68 9.23 1.05
N LYS A 345 -14.12 8.12 1.66
CA LYS A 345 -15.53 7.86 1.97
C LYS A 345 -15.95 8.31 3.36
N ILE A 346 -15.01 8.56 4.27
CA ILE A 346 -15.32 8.94 5.67
C ILE A 346 -16.15 10.23 5.65
N ASN A 347 -17.37 10.17 6.22
CA ASN A 347 -18.37 11.24 6.22
C ASN A 347 -18.70 11.80 4.81
N ASN A 348 -18.52 10.99 3.76
CA ASN A 348 -18.71 11.37 2.37
C ASN A 348 -19.15 10.17 1.52
N ASN A 349 -20.15 9.43 2.00
CA ASN A 349 -20.74 8.32 1.28
C ASN A 349 -22.23 8.20 1.54
N PHE A 350 -22.95 7.54 0.63
CA PHE A 350 -24.38 7.27 0.80
C PHE A 350 -24.64 6.18 1.84
N ASP A 351 -23.67 5.27 2.02
CA ASP A 351 -23.77 4.15 2.93
C ASP A 351 -23.60 4.63 4.40
N PRO A 352 -24.64 4.53 5.25
CA PRO A 352 -24.68 5.19 6.57
C PRO A 352 -23.51 4.93 7.52
N PRO A 353 -22.88 3.73 7.58
CA PRO A 353 -21.74 3.48 8.44
C PRO A 353 -20.55 4.42 8.21
N TRP A 354 -20.39 4.99 7.02
CA TRP A 354 -19.29 5.93 6.77
C TRP A 354 -19.42 7.26 7.54
N SER A 355 -20.61 7.56 8.07
CA SER A 355 -20.84 8.71 8.95
C SER A 355 -20.61 8.39 10.43
N ASP A 356 -20.38 7.12 10.78
CA ASP A 356 -20.02 6.69 12.13
C ASP A 356 -18.51 6.89 12.36
N PRO A 357 -18.08 7.71 13.36
CA PRO A 357 -16.66 7.92 13.67
C PRO A 357 -15.89 6.65 14.04
N GLU A 358 -16.58 5.58 14.42
CA GLU A 358 -15.96 4.30 14.78
C GLU A 358 -15.80 3.34 13.59
N GLU A 359 -16.42 3.58 12.43
CA GLU A 359 -16.39 2.62 11.31
C GLU A 359 -14.96 2.34 10.82
N TYR A 360 -14.20 3.39 10.55
CA TYR A 360 -12.83 3.26 10.06
C TYR A 360 -11.90 2.62 11.10
N VAL A 361 -12.14 2.91 12.38
CA VAL A 361 -11.39 2.33 13.50
C VAL A 361 -11.71 0.86 13.68
N ARG A 362 -12.98 0.45 13.53
CA ARG A 362 -13.38 -0.95 13.54
C ARG A 362 -12.75 -1.71 12.38
N GLN A 363 -12.65 -1.14 11.18
CA GLN A 363 -11.98 -1.77 10.04
C GLN A 363 -10.50 -2.06 10.32
N ILE A 364 -9.75 -1.09 10.83
CA ILE A 364 -8.33 -1.28 11.21
C ILE A 364 -8.19 -2.27 12.38
N THR A 365 -9.12 -2.21 13.34
CA THR A 365 -9.15 -3.14 14.47
C THR A 365 -9.41 -4.58 14.03
N LEU A 366 -10.34 -4.78 13.10
CA LEU A 366 -10.66 -6.08 12.49
C LEU A 366 -9.46 -6.63 11.72
N ASN A 367 -8.76 -5.80 10.94
CA ASN A 367 -7.54 -6.22 10.25
C ASN A 367 -6.52 -6.82 11.21
N ARG A 368 -6.32 -6.20 12.39
CA ARG A 368 -5.39 -6.70 13.41
C ARG A 368 -5.83 -7.99 14.09
N GLN A 369 -7.11 -8.38 13.96
CA GLN A 369 -7.61 -9.68 14.44
C GLN A 369 -7.35 -10.81 13.42
N LEU A 370 -6.95 -10.48 12.18
CA LEU A 370 -6.64 -11.43 11.13
C LEU A 370 -5.10 -11.55 11.00
N ASP A 371 -4.52 -12.61 11.55
CA ASP A 371 -3.05 -12.80 11.64
C ASP A 371 -2.27 -12.61 10.33
N LEU A 372 -2.92 -12.87 9.18
CA LEU A 372 -2.31 -12.77 7.86
C LEU A 372 -2.42 -11.37 7.23
N VAL A 373 -3.25 -10.48 7.78
CA VAL A 373 -3.26 -9.07 7.40
C VAL A 373 -2.08 -8.37 8.07
N LYS A 374 -1.14 -7.88 7.26
CA LYS A 374 0.13 -7.32 7.70
C LYS A 374 0.17 -5.79 7.71
N GLY A 375 -0.97 -5.13 7.49
CA GLY A 375 -1.06 -3.68 7.49
C GLY A 375 -2.13 -3.12 6.56
N SER A 376 -2.08 -1.82 6.35
CA SER A 376 -3.08 -1.04 5.62
C SER A 376 -2.43 -0.02 4.66
N MET A 377 -3.14 0.26 3.57
CA MET A 377 -2.83 1.33 2.62
C MET A 377 -4.02 2.27 2.54
N HIS A 378 -3.84 3.57 2.78
CA HIS A 378 -4.96 4.52 2.89
C HIS A 378 -5.15 5.35 1.61
N PHE A 379 -6.34 5.27 1.01
CA PHE A 379 -6.71 6.05 -0.18
C PHE A 379 -7.68 7.20 0.18
N SER A 380 -7.29 8.48 0.14
CA SER A 380 -5.95 9.01 -0.19
C SER A 380 -5.44 9.97 0.89
N LEU A 381 -4.18 10.40 0.79
CA LEU A 381 -3.55 11.29 1.78
C LEU A 381 -4.32 12.61 1.96
N LYS A 382 -4.83 13.20 0.89
CA LYS A 382 -5.65 14.42 0.93
C LYS A 382 -6.88 14.25 1.81
N ASP A 383 -7.54 13.11 1.75
CA ASP A 383 -8.76 12.88 2.51
C ASP A 383 -8.48 12.65 3.99
N LEU A 384 -7.38 11.95 4.32
CA LEU A 384 -6.89 11.91 5.71
C LEU A 384 -6.52 13.30 6.22
N ASN A 385 -5.87 14.13 5.40
CA ASN A 385 -5.48 15.49 5.78
C ASN A 385 -6.66 16.45 6.00
N LYS A 386 -7.83 16.19 5.39
CA LYS A 386 -9.08 16.91 5.72
C LYS A 386 -9.59 16.57 7.12
N ASN A 387 -9.14 15.47 7.70
CA ASN A 387 -9.50 14.98 9.03
C ASN A 387 -11.02 14.83 9.28
N PRO A 388 -11.79 14.20 8.36
CA PRO A 388 -13.21 13.97 8.59
C PRO A 388 -13.40 13.09 9.84
N LEU A 389 -14.34 13.49 10.71
CA LEU A 389 -14.64 12.81 11.97
C LEU A 389 -13.43 12.63 12.92
N GLY A 390 -12.35 13.42 12.76
CA GLY A 390 -11.17 13.33 13.61
C GLY A 390 -10.25 12.15 13.30
N ILE A 391 -10.38 11.49 12.14
CA ILE A 391 -9.61 10.27 11.85
C ILE A 391 -8.09 10.47 11.85
N LYS A 392 -7.57 11.60 11.37
CA LYS A 392 -6.14 11.91 11.40
C LYS A 392 -5.63 11.95 12.84
N ASP A 393 -6.39 12.58 13.73
CA ASP A 393 -6.03 12.65 15.15
C ASP A 393 -6.02 11.26 15.78
N ARG A 394 -7.02 10.42 15.49
CA ARG A 394 -7.08 9.04 15.97
C ARG A 394 -5.96 8.16 15.42
N LEU A 395 -5.52 8.38 14.17
CA LEU A 395 -4.33 7.72 13.63
C LEU A 395 -3.10 8.04 14.49
N ILE A 396 -2.92 9.31 14.84
CA ILE A 396 -1.78 9.80 15.63
C ILE A 396 -1.83 9.28 17.07
N THR A 397 -2.99 9.37 17.73
CA THR A 397 -3.08 9.19 19.18
C THR A 397 -3.48 7.77 19.60
N GLU A 398 -4.18 7.02 18.74
CA GLU A 398 -4.78 5.73 19.10
C GLU A 398 -4.27 4.59 18.23
N LEU A 399 -4.36 4.71 16.90
CA LEU A 399 -4.18 3.58 15.99
C LEU A 399 -2.72 3.31 15.67
N TYR A 400 -1.91 4.35 15.45
CA TYR A 400 -0.50 4.28 15.03
C TYR A 400 0.43 5.05 15.99
N SER A 401 0.00 5.26 17.24
CA SER A 401 0.73 6.01 18.26
C SER A 401 2.04 5.37 18.75
N GLN A 402 2.32 4.10 18.43
CA GLN A 402 3.60 3.44 18.66
C GLN A 402 4.27 3.13 17.30
N PRO A 403 5.60 3.25 17.19
CA PRO A 403 6.32 2.87 15.98
C PRO A 403 6.09 1.40 15.62
N ALA A 404 6.11 1.11 14.32
CA ALA A 404 6.11 -0.26 13.80
C ALA A 404 7.17 -0.40 12.70
N LEU A 405 7.88 -1.52 12.73
CA LEU A 405 8.72 -1.97 11.62
C LEU A 405 7.84 -2.42 10.46
N VAL A 406 8.37 -2.39 9.23
CA VAL A 406 7.67 -3.05 8.13
C VAL A 406 7.80 -4.57 8.31
N PRO A 407 6.74 -5.36 8.02
CA PRO A 407 6.78 -6.81 8.08
C PRO A 407 7.86 -7.42 7.18
N GLN A 408 8.57 -8.44 7.68
CA GLN A 408 9.62 -9.16 6.94
C GLN A 408 9.03 -10.03 5.83
N MET A 409 9.76 -10.17 4.72
CA MET A 409 9.40 -11.05 3.61
C MET A 409 10.44 -12.19 3.48
N PRO A 410 10.39 -13.21 4.37
CA PRO A 410 11.44 -14.22 4.48
C PRO A 410 11.62 -15.10 3.23
N TRP A 411 10.66 -15.11 2.30
CA TRP A 411 10.77 -15.81 1.02
C TRP A 411 11.64 -15.06 0.00
N LEU A 412 11.88 -13.75 0.20
CA LEU A 412 12.82 -12.97 -0.61
C LEU A 412 14.25 -13.08 -0.08
N ASP A 413 14.41 -12.84 1.22
CA ASP A 413 15.63 -13.09 1.96
C ASP A 413 15.29 -13.20 3.44
N SER A 414 15.98 -14.10 4.14
CA SER A 414 15.86 -14.30 5.58
C SER A 414 17.18 -14.02 6.33
N THR A 415 18.18 -13.47 5.64
CA THR A 415 19.53 -13.24 6.17
C THR A 415 19.61 -11.87 6.82
N ALA A 416 19.43 -11.83 8.14
CA ALA A 416 19.60 -10.58 8.87
C ALA A 416 21.04 -10.04 8.82
N PRO A 417 21.23 -8.70 8.78
CA PRO A 417 22.53 -8.07 8.96
C PRO A 417 23.20 -8.46 10.28
N LYS A 418 24.51 -8.21 10.41
CA LYS A 418 25.18 -8.37 11.71
C LYS A 418 24.75 -7.29 12.70
N MET A 419 24.77 -7.64 13.98
CA MET A 419 24.34 -6.74 15.05
C MET A 419 25.21 -5.47 15.11
N PRO A 420 24.60 -4.29 15.34
CA PRO A 420 25.34 -3.05 15.47
C PRO A 420 25.98 -2.94 16.86
N LYS A 421 26.70 -1.84 17.08
CA LYS A 421 27.25 -1.47 18.39
C LYS A 421 26.58 -0.20 18.91
N LEU A 422 25.84 -0.32 20.01
CA LEU A 422 25.47 0.82 20.84
C LEU A 422 26.71 1.24 21.66
N THR A 423 27.41 2.27 21.20
CA THR A 423 28.73 2.65 21.72
C THR A 423 28.60 3.37 23.06
N LYS A 424 27.64 4.30 23.16
CA LYS A 424 27.41 5.15 24.34
C LYS A 424 25.95 5.59 24.41
N VAL A 425 25.47 5.82 25.63
CA VAL A 425 24.26 6.60 25.90
C VAL A 425 24.67 7.74 26.82
N THR A 426 24.38 8.97 26.43
CA THR A 426 24.69 10.18 27.20
C THR A 426 23.43 10.96 27.51
N GLU A 427 23.42 11.58 28.67
CA GLU A 427 22.42 12.59 28.99
C GLU A 427 22.62 13.81 28.08
N ASN A 428 21.51 14.34 27.57
CA ASN A 428 21.43 15.58 26.84
C ASN A 428 20.33 16.44 27.49
N LYS A 429 20.30 17.75 27.26
CA LYS A 429 19.31 18.68 27.84
C LYS A 429 17.86 18.25 27.60
N ASN A 430 17.62 17.53 26.50
CA ASN A 430 16.30 17.16 26.01
C ASN A 430 16.04 15.65 26.08
N GLY A 431 16.87 14.86 26.78
CA GLY A 431 16.69 13.40 26.89
C GLY A 431 17.98 12.61 26.76
N ASN A 432 17.87 11.32 26.41
CA ASN A 432 19.02 10.41 26.30
C ASN A 432 19.51 10.31 24.85
N LEU A 433 20.76 10.68 24.59
CA LEU A 433 21.39 10.58 23.29
C LEU A 433 22.12 9.23 23.14
N LEU A 434 21.64 8.40 22.23
CA LEU A 434 22.22 7.11 21.88
C LEU A 434 23.20 7.30 20.73
N HIS A 435 24.41 6.76 20.89
CA HIS A 435 25.43 6.70 19.84
C HIS A 435 25.53 5.27 19.32
N MET A 436 25.22 5.07 18.04
CA MET A 436 25.22 3.76 17.40
C MET A 436 26.22 3.72 16.24
N LYS A 437 26.83 2.55 16.05
CA LYS A 437 27.78 2.28 14.98
C LYS A 437 27.43 0.97 14.28
N ASP A 438 27.43 0.97 12.95
CA ASP A 438 27.15 -0.24 12.16
C ASP A 438 28.25 -1.29 12.33
N HIS A 439 27.92 -2.56 12.07
CA HIS A 439 28.90 -3.62 12.03
C HIS A 439 29.83 -3.48 10.80
N PRO A 440 31.16 -3.63 10.93
CA PRO A 440 32.08 -3.47 9.80
C PRO A 440 31.81 -4.39 8.59
N SER A 441 31.25 -5.59 8.80
CA SER A 441 30.89 -6.48 7.68
C SER A 441 29.74 -5.91 6.84
N ASN A 442 28.74 -5.33 7.48
CA ASN A 442 27.55 -4.79 6.82
C ASN A 442 27.89 -3.58 5.95
N GLN A 443 29.00 -2.88 6.26
CA GLN A 443 29.49 -1.76 5.46
C GLN A 443 29.96 -2.22 4.08
N LYS A 444 30.61 -3.39 4.01
CA LYS A 444 31.12 -3.96 2.75
C LYS A 444 29.98 -4.42 1.84
N THR A 445 28.94 -5.00 2.43
CA THR A 445 27.79 -5.56 1.71
C THR A 445 26.62 -4.60 1.59
N LYS A 446 26.70 -3.41 2.24
CA LYS A 446 25.62 -2.42 2.35
C LYS A 446 24.30 -3.02 2.85
N GLU A 447 24.39 -4.01 3.74
CA GLU A 447 23.23 -4.77 4.26
C GLU A 447 22.33 -3.94 5.18
N THR A 448 22.90 -3.11 6.07
CA THR A 448 22.10 -2.31 7.01
C THR A 448 21.43 -1.14 6.28
N ALA A 449 20.10 -1.12 6.25
CA ALA A 449 19.28 0.00 5.77
C ALA A 449 18.66 0.81 6.92
N TYR A 450 18.34 0.17 8.03
CA TYR A 450 17.72 0.79 9.20
C TYR A 450 18.35 0.32 10.50
N TYR A 451 18.12 1.08 11.56
CA TYR A 451 18.27 0.64 12.93
C TYR A 451 16.91 0.65 13.63
N ALA A 452 16.63 -0.38 14.42
CA ALA A 452 15.52 -0.37 15.36
C ALA A 452 16.07 -0.13 16.77
N ILE A 453 15.49 0.86 17.45
CA ILE A 453 15.90 1.31 18.78
C ILE A 453 14.87 0.83 19.78
N TYR A 454 15.32 0.10 20.79
CA TYR A 454 14.47 -0.42 21.85
C TYR A 454 14.85 0.20 23.19
N ARG A 455 13.83 0.37 24.04
CA ARG A 455 13.96 0.84 25.43
C ARG A 455 13.25 -0.10 26.38
N ALA A 456 13.80 -0.26 27.58
CA ALA A 456 13.20 -1.00 28.68
C ALA A 456 13.37 -0.19 29.98
N GLU A 457 12.34 -0.15 30.83
CA GLU A 457 12.49 0.32 32.22
C GLU A 457 13.20 -0.77 33.03
N GLY A 458 14.39 -0.48 33.54
CA GLY A 458 15.27 -1.51 34.07
C GLY A 458 15.70 -2.50 32.96
N GLU A 459 15.38 -3.78 33.09
CA GLU A 459 15.79 -4.84 32.12
C GLU A 459 14.63 -5.64 31.53
N LYS A 460 13.38 -5.34 31.89
CA LYS A 460 12.18 -6.09 31.46
C LYS A 460 11.41 -5.30 30.41
N ASN A 461 10.61 -6.01 29.60
CA ASN A 461 9.63 -5.43 28.67
C ASN A 461 10.23 -4.38 27.71
N LYS A 462 11.17 -4.82 26.86
CA LYS A 462 11.68 -3.96 25.79
C LYS A 462 10.56 -3.57 24.83
N THR A 463 10.46 -2.30 24.50
CA THR A 463 9.52 -1.76 23.51
C THR A 463 10.28 -1.08 22.38
N LEU A 464 9.74 -1.14 21.16
CA LEU A 464 10.28 -0.41 20.02
C LEU A 464 10.03 1.08 20.24
N LEU A 465 11.10 1.85 20.40
CA LEU A 465 11.03 3.29 20.64
C LEU A 465 11.04 4.08 19.32
N ALA A 466 11.80 3.62 18.34
CA ALA A 466 11.87 4.25 17.02
C ALA A 466 12.56 3.32 16.01
N THR A 467 12.35 3.62 14.74
CA THR A 467 13.18 3.14 13.64
C THR A 467 13.92 4.33 13.02
N SER A 468 15.11 4.09 12.50
CA SER A 468 15.94 5.15 11.92
C SER A 468 16.70 4.61 10.72
N ARG A 469 16.45 5.20 9.54
CA ARG A 469 17.19 4.91 8.32
C ARG A 469 18.67 5.25 8.53
N LYS A 470 19.54 4.32 8.14
CA LYS A 470 20.98 4.51 8.23
C LYS A 470 21.43 5.55 7.21
N THR A 471 22.02 6.64 7.69
CA THR A 471 22.62 7.68 6.84
C THR A 471 24.14 7.67 6.87
N ASN A 472 24.72 7.22 7.98
CA ASN A 472 26.16 7.25 8.24
C ASN A 472 26.63 5.96 8.92
N GLU A 473 27.94 5.71 8.91
CA GLU A 473 28.54 4.60 9.66
C GLU A 473 28.27 4.72 11.17
N GLN A 474 28.40 5.94 11.69
CA GLN A 474 28.09 6.31 13.05
C GLN A 474 26.96 7.32 13.01
N GLN A 475 25.94 7.09 13.82
CA GLN A 475 24.80 7.98 13.90
C GLN A 475 24.26 8.04 15.32
N THR A 476 23.44 9.06 15.56
CA THR A 476 22.85 9.30 16.87
C THR A 476 21.34 9.27 16.81
N PHE A 477 20.72 8.84 17.91
CA PHE A 477 19.28 8.93 18.11
C PHE A 477 19.02 9.60 19.47
N LEU A 478 18.14 10.60 19.51
CA LEU A 478 17.73 11.24 20.75
C LEU A 478 16.41 10.62 21.20
N ASP A 479 16.43 9.95 22.35
CA ASP A 479 15.21 9.62 23.10
C ASP A 479 14.81 10.83 23.94
N ASP A 480 13.91 11.64 23.39
CA ASP A 480 13.34 12.83 24.04
C ASP A 480 12.13 12.52 24.93
N THR A 481 11.76 11.24 25.06
CA THR A 481 10.64 10.78 25.88
C THR A 481 11.08 10.13 27.20
N ALA A 482 12.39 10.06 27.46
CA ALA A 482 12.93 9.46 28.68
C ALA A 482 12.66 10.36 29.90
N ASP A 483 12.01 9.82 30.94
CA ASP A 483 11.90 10.47 32.25
C ASP A 483 13.29 10.50 32.94
N PRO A 484 13.82 11.69 33.32
CA PRO A 484 15.12 11.81 33.97
C PRO A 484 15.23 11.05 35.31
N ASN A 485 14.11 10.72 35.95
CA ASN A 485 14.10 9.98 37.22
C ASN A 485 14.02 8.45 37.03
N THR A 486 13.88 7.99 35.79
CA THR A 486 13.71 6.59 35.46
C THR A 486 14.98 6.04 34.82
N LYS A 487 15.42 4.88 35.31
CA LYS A 487 16.59 4.17 34.77
C LYS A 487 16.17 3.34 33.56
N TYR A 488 16.73 3.65 32.40
CA TYR A 488 16.40 2.96 31.15
C TYR A 488 17.55 2.13 30.63
N THR A 489 17.22 0.97 30.06
CA THR A 489 18.17 0.15 29.29
C THR A 489 17.80 0.20 27.81
N TYR A 490 18.79 0.52 26.99
CA TYR A 490 18.66 0.64 25.54
C TYR A 490 19.30 -0.52 24.81
N TYR A 491 18.68 -0.89 23.70
CA TYR A 491 19.18 -1.87 22.73
C TYR A 491 19.00 -1.30 21.33
N VAL A 492 19.88 -1.71 20.42
CA VAL A 492 19.79 -1.35 19.00
C VAL A 492 20.03 -2.60 18.16
N THR A 493 19.20 -2.80 17.14
CA THR A 493 19.38 -3.81 16.09
C THR A 493 19.58 -3.12 14.74
N SER A 494 20.16 -3.84 13.79
CA SER A 494 20.26 -3.43 12.38
C SER A 494 19.20 -4.18 11.60
N ALA A 495 18.60 -3.53 10.60
CA ALA A 495 17.67 -4.16 9.67
C ALA A 495 18.02 -3.81 8.22
N ASP A 496 17.80 -4.75 7.30
CA ASP A 496 18.01 -4.55 5.86
C ASP A 496 16.78 -3.91 5.17
N ARG A 497 16.80 -3.84 3.84
CA ARG A 497 15.71 -3.31 3.01
C ARG A 497 14.42 -4.14 3.07
N LEU A 498 14.51 -5.40 3.50
CA LEU A 498 13.40 -6.32 3.72
C LEU A 498 13.03 -6.43 5.20
N HIS A 499 13.62 -5.56 6.03
CA HIS A 499 13.44 -5.47 7.48
C HIS A 499 13.84 -6.74 8.24
N ASN A 500 14.75 -7.54 7.68
CA ASN A 500 15.38 -8.64 8.40
C ASN A 500 16.24 -8.09 9.52
N GLU A 501 15.88 -8.44 10.75
CA GLU A 501 16.43 -7.78 11.92
C GLU A 501 17.52 -8.62 12.59
N SER A 502 18.65 -7.98 12.87
CA SER A 502 19.80 -8.58 13.52
C SER A 502 19.51 -8.96 14.97
N LYS A 503 20.45 -9.70 15.59
CA LYS A 503 20.53 -9.76 17.05
C LYS A 503 20.72 -8.35 17.64
N ALA A 504 20.27 -8.16 18.87
CA ALA A 504 20.45 -6.90 19.60
C ALA A 504 21.92 -6.67 19.97
N SER A 505 22.33 -5.39 19.92
CA SER A 505 23.60 -4.93 20.46
C SER A 505 23.72 -5.16 21.97
N LYS A 506 24.94 -5.05 22.51
CA LYS A 506 25.15 -5.03 23.95
C LYS A 506 24.40 -3.84 24.57
N ARG A 507 23.61 -4.14 25.60
CA ARG A 507 22.79 -3.14 26.30
C ARG A 507 23.60 -2.01 26.90
N LYS A 508 23.00 -0.83 26.98
CA LYS A 508 23.52 0.33 27.73
C LYS A 508 22.42 0.86 28.62
N THR A 509 22.75 1.13 29.86
CA THR A 509 21.81 1.63 30.85
C THR A 509 22.18 3.06 31.22
N LYS A 510 21.17 3.93 31.33
CA LYS A 510 21.33 5.32 31.75
C LYS A 510 20.26 5.66 32.78
#